data_AF-A0A1M5TN53-F1
#
_entry.id   AF-A0A1M5TN53-F1
#
_cell.length_a   1.000
_cell.length_b   1.000
_cell.length_c   1.000
_cell.angle_alpha   90.00
_cell.angle_beta   90.00
_cell.angle_gamma   90.00
#
_symmetry.space_group_name_H-M   'P 1'
#
loop_
_entity.id
_entity.type
_entity.pdbx_description
1 polymer ?
#
loop_
_entity_poly.entity_id
_entity_poly.type
_entity_poly.pdbx_seq_one_letter_code
_entity_poly.pdbx_strand_id
1 'polypeptide(L)'
;MKKLYLLVLIPLLGVFSCSQEVEQIPEVSQDLETLYFPSEDRFKTTQTEKVIIDLNDFKTYAELIAEMDQNACNGKGNILRFTEENTVLKILVFKTCAEESSFACFGHVDLFDFQNDSLRSNFETNISPQLFTAKIQESLDTQINAPFFNKEDLKSILISIDYSNNRQNTSIENLKNTLRLITSTMAKVQDAYQLDIPYFIEIDKTNFTPPPPPFF
;
A
#
# COMPACT_ATOMS: atom_id res chain seq x y z
N MET A 1 -84.08 5.88 38.57
CA MET A 1 -83.71 5.37 39.91
C MET A 1 -82.90 4.08 39.74
N LYS A 2 -81.83 3.92 40.53
CA LYS A 2 -81.15 2.66 40.90
C LYS A 2 -80.45 1.89 39.75
N LYS A 3 -79.11 1.97 39.69
CA LYS A 3 -78.09 1.12 40.35
C LYS A 3 -77.72 -0.11 39.50
N LEU A 4 -76.54 0.01 38.88
CA LEU A 4 -75.43 -0.96 38.76
C LEU A 4 -75.73 -2.42 39.14
N TYR A 5 -75.41 -3.38 38.26
CA TYR A 5 -74.61 -4.55 38.64
C TYR A 5 -73.74 -5.03 37.47
N LEU A 6 -72.44 -5.09 37.77
CA LEU A 6 -71.36 -5.69 37.00
C LEU A 6 -71.66 -7.16 36.66
N LEU A 7 -71.38 -7.56 35.43
CA LEU A 7 -71.04 -8.94 35.10
C LEU A 7 -69.75 -8.93 34.29
N VAL A 8 -68.71 -9.46 34.94
CA VAL A 8 -67.33 -9.59 34.49
C VAL A 8 -67.29 -10.53 33.28
N LEU A 9 -66.73 -10.05 32.17
CA LEU A 9 -66.41 -10.84 30.98
C LEU A 9 -64.88 -10.81 30.82
N ILE A 10 -64.23 -11.89 31.24
CA ILE A 10 -62.83 -12.18 30.94
C ILE A 10 -62.83 -13.10 29.73
N PRO A 11 -62.29 -12.71 28.56
CA PRO A 11 -61.91 -13.66 27.54
C PRO A 11 -60.47 -14.11 27.81
N LEU A 12 -60.32 -15.41 28.08
CA LEU A 12 -59.05 -16.12 28.02
C LEU A 12 -58.49 -16.07 26.59
N LEU A 13 -57.26 -15.57 26.49
CA LEU A 13 -56.14 -16.09 25.70
C LEU A 13 -56.50 -17.06 24.55
N GLY A 14 -56.48 -16.53 23.33
CA GLY A 14 -56.23 -17.27 22.10
C GLY A 14 -55.13 -16.57 21.32
N VAL A 15 -53.89 -16.69 21.79
CA VAL A 15 -52.68 -16.24 21.10
C VAL A 15 -52.49 -17.04 19.81
N PHE A 16 -52.97 -16.50 18.70
CA PHE A 16 -52.43 -16.77 17.37
C PHE A 16 -51.89 -15.46 16.81
N SER A 17 -50.76 -15.03 17.36
CA SER A 17 -49.87 -14.12 16.66
C SER A 17 -48.74 -14.99 16.12
N CYS A 18 -48.71 -15.21 14.81
CA CYS A 18 -47.51 -15.70 14.14
C CYS A 18 -46.43 -14.64 14.34
N SER A 19 -45.64 -14.74 15.40
CA SER A 19 -44.31 -14.14 15.42
C SER A 19 -43.47 -14.98 14.47
N GLN A 20 -43.37 -14.56 13.22
CA GLN A 20 -42.18 -14.85 12.45
C GLN A 20 -41.05 -14.13 13.20
N GLU A 21 -40.39 -14.85 14.10
CA GLU A 21 -39.02 -14.50 14.47
C GLU A 21 -38.24 -14.54 13.16
N VAL A 22 -38.04 -13.36 12.58
CA VAL A 22 -36.94 -13.16 11.66
C VAL A 22 -35.73 -13.40 12.53
N GLU A 23 -35.21 -14.62 12.46
CA GLU A 23 -33.89 -14.96 12.95
C GLU A 23 -32.96 -13.91 12.33
N GLN A 24 -32.58 -12.92 13.14
CA GLN A 24 -31.53 -11.99 12.77
C GLN A 24 -30.29 -12.86 12.69
N ILE A 25 -30.00 -13.35 11.49
CA ILE A 25 -28.68 -13.84 11.12
C ILE A 25 -27.75 -12.73 11.59
N PRO A 26 -26.86 -12.97 12.56
CA PRO A 26 -25.90 -11.96 12.96
C PRO A 26 -25.20 -11.59 11.67
N GLU A 27 -25.26 -10.31 11.30
CA GLU A 27 -24.44 -9.77 10.22
C GLU A 27 -23.02 -10.08 10.66
N VAL A 28 -22.44 -11.16 10.13
CA VAL A 28 -21.06 -11.54 10.41
C VAL A 28 -20.27 -10.37 9.87
N SER A 29 -19.84 -9.47 10.77
CA SER A 29 -18.85 -8.48 10.39
C SER A 29 -17.66 -9.31 9.95
N GLN A 30 -17.44 -9.39 8.65
CA GLN A 30 -16.24 -10.01 8.12
C GLN A 30 -15.10 -9.14 8.64
N ASP A 31 -14.42 -9.62 9.67
CA ASP A 31 -13.24 -8.95 10.21
C ASP A 31 -12.27 -8.80 9.04
N LEU A 32 -12.04 -7.56 8.62
CA LEU A 32 -11.17 -7.27 7.49
C LEU A 32 -9.74 -7.69 7.85
N GLU A 33 -9.15 -8.55 7.04
CA GLU A 33 -7.74 -8.92 7.18
C GLU A 33 -6.87 -7.69 6.91
N THR A 34 -5.81 -7.46 7.68
CA THR A 34 -4.88 -6.35 7.42
C THR A 34 -3.51 -6.89 7.01
N LEU A 35 -3.05 -6.51 5.82
CA LEU A 35 -1.73 -6.84 5.31
C LEU A 35 -0.80 -5.64 5.36
N TYR A 36 0.45 -5.87 5.77
CA TYR A 36 1.48 -4.85 5.93
C TYR A 36 2.61 -5.07 4.92
N PHE A 37 2.96 -4.02 4.18
CA PHE A 37 4.04 -4.04 3.20
C PHE A 37 5.08 -2.97 3.54
N PRO A 38 6.38 -3.31 3.68
CA PRO A 38 7.01 -4.62 3.42
C PRO A 38 6.74 -5.72 4.46
N SER A 39 6.58 -5.38 5.73
CA SER A 39 6.12 -6.28 6.79
C SER A 39 5.68 -5.49 8.00
N GLU A 40 4.92 -6.08 8.91
CA GLU A 40 4.46 -5.38 10.12
C GLU A 40 5.64 -4.90 10.99
N ASP A 41 6.70 -5.70 11.11
CA ASP A 41 7.87 -5.34 11.91
C ASP A 41 8.59 -4.09 11.38
N ARG A 42 8.65 -3.93 10.05
CA ARG A 42 9.26 -2.76 9.41
C ARG A 42 8.50 -1.46 9.71
N PHE A 43 7.24 -1.53 10.15
CA PHE A 43 6.50 -0.34 10.62
C PHE A 43 6.96 0.10 12.01
N LYS A 44 7.53 -0.82 12.81
CA LYS A 44 7.94 -0.60 14.20
C LYS A 44 9.41 -0.20 14.33
N THR A 45 10.22 -0.41 13.29
CA THR A 45 11.69 -0.20 13.35
C THR A 45 12.13 1.26 13.32
N THR A 46 11.32 2.19 12.79
CA THR A 46 11.72 3.62 12.69
C THR A 46 11.06 4.46 13.78
N GLN A 47 11.85 5.33 14.41
CA GLN A 47 11.39 6.29 15.44
C GLN A 47 10.56 7.45 14.84
N THR A 48 10.58 7.61 13.52
CA THR A 48 9.80 8.60 12.80
C THR A 48 8.31 8.34 12.98
N GLU A 49 7.57 9.37 13.40
CA GLU A 49 6.10 9.35 13.43
C GLU A 49 5.57 9.04 12.02
N LYS A 50 4.55 8.19 11.93
CA LYS A 50 3.97 7.77 10.64
C LYS A 50 2.50 8.19 10.60
N VAL A 51 2.12 8.90 9.54
CA VAL A 51 0.73 9.30 9.29
C VAL A 51 0.08 8.28 8.37
N ILE A 52 -1.11 7.80 8.74
CA ILE A 52 -1.91 6.94 7.88
C ILE A 52 -2.74 7.83 6.95
N ILE A 53 -2.60 7.60 5.65
CA ILE A 53 -3.32 8.29 4.59
C ILE A 53 -4.25 7.27 3.90
N ASP A 54 -5.56 7.47 3.97
CA ASP A 54 -6.50 6.64 3.22
C ASP A 54 -6.58 7.11 1.77
N LEU A 55 -6.21 6.25 0.82
CA LEU A 55 -6.24 6.59 -0.60
C LEU A 55 -7.66 6.81 -1.13
N ASN A 56 -8.71 6.42 -0.40
CA ASN A 56 -10.08 6.73 -0.79
C ASN A 56 -10.47 8.21 -0.58
N ASP A 57 -9.69 8.95 0.21
CA ASP A 57 -9.96 10.36 0.51
C ASP A 57 -9.49 11.31 -0.61
N PHE A 58 -8.77 10.79 -1.60
CA PHE A 58 -8.13 11.57 -2.66
C PHE A 58 -8.72 11.22 -4.02
N LYS A 59 -8.92 12.23 -4.87
CA LYS A 59 -9.39 12.02 -6.24
C LYS A 59 -8.22 11.92 -7.21
N THR A 60 -7.20 12.76 -7.03
CA THR A 60 -6.05 12.87 -7.94
C THR A 60 -4.73 12.59 -7.24
N TYR A 61 -3.75 12.12 -8.02
CA TYR A 61 -2.38 11.90 -7.52
C TYR A 61 -1.77 13.20 -6.98
N ALA A 62 -2.05 14.35 -7.61
CA ALA A 62 -1.55 15.65 -7.14
C ALA A 62 -2.01 16.01 -5.71
N GLU A 63 -3.28 15.74 -5.35
CA GLU A 63 -3.79 15.98 -3.99
C GLU A 63 -3.06 15.12 -2.96
N LEU A 64 -2.85 13.83 -3.27
CA LEU A 64 -2.09 12.92 -2.42
C LEU A 64 -0.65 13.40 -2.23
N ILE A 65 0.01 13.84 -3.31
CA ILE A 65 1.40 14.31 -3.23
C ILE A 65 1.52 15.54 -2.34
N ALA A 66 0.55 16.47 -2.38
CA ALA A 66 0.56 17.64 -1.50
C ALA A 66 0.48 17.24 -0.01
N GLU A 67 -0.40 16.30 0.33
CA GLU A 67 -0.51 15.77 1.70
C GLU A 67 0.79 15.07 2.14
N MET A 68 1.33 14.19 1.29
CA MET A 68 2.55 13.46 1.59
C MET A 68 3.76 14.39 1.72
N ASP A 69 3.83 15.46 0.92
CA ASP A 69 4.88 16.49 0.99
C ASP A 69 4.81 17.26 2.30
N GLN A 70 3.61 17.68 2.70
CA GLN A 70 3.39 18.34 3.99
C GLN A 70 3.82 17.44 5.15
N ASN A 71 3.50 16.15 5.11
CA ASN A 71 3.94 15.20 6.13
C ASN A 71 5.47 15.06 6.15
N ALA A 72 6.09 14.90 4.99
CA ALA A 72 7.54 14.77 4.86
C ALA A 72 8.29 16.01 5.38
N CYS A 73 7.85 17.22 5.01
CA CYS A 73 8.44 18.48 5.47
C CYS A 73 8.22 18.74 6.97
N ASN A 74 7.23 18.08 7.59
CA ASN A 74 7.06 18.06 9.04
C ASN A 74 7.83 16.92 9.74
N GLY A 75 8.72 16.23 9.03
CA GLY A 75 9.54 15.14 9.57
C GLY A 75 8.77 13.85 9.84
N LYS A 76 7.62 13.64 9.18
CA LYS A 76 6.76 12.46 9.34
C LYS A 76 6.86 11.53 8.13
N GLY A 77 6.76 10.23 8.39
CA GLY A 77 6.61 9.20 7.36
C GLY A 77 5.16 8.99 6.95
N ASN A 78 4.94 8.31 5.82
CA ASN A 78 3.62 8.08 5.25
C ASN A 78 3.29 6.59 5.19
N ILE A 79 2.08 6.22 5.57
CA ILE A 79 1.50 4.89 5.38
C ILE A 79 0.28 5.06 4.47
N LEU A 80 0.33 4.51 3.27
CA LEU A 80 -0.84 4.47 2.40
C LEU A 80 -1.74 3.31 2.81
N ARG A 81 -3.03 3.60 2.94
CA ARG A 81 -4.07 2.64 3.28
C ARG A 81 -5.14 2.60 2.20
N PHE A 82 -5.56 1.41 1.81
CA PHE A 82 -6.82 1.22 1.09
C PHE A 82 -7.36 -0.18 1.33
N THR A 83 -8.64 -0.38 1.06
CA THR A 83 -9.31 -1.69 1.18
C THR A 83 -9.48 -2.28 -0.21
N GLU A 84 -9.20 -3.57 -0.33
CA GLU A 84 -9.44 -4.40 -1.50
C GLU A 84 -10.21 -5.64 -1.05
N GLU A 85 -11.43 -5.81 -1.56
CA GLU A 85 -12.35 -6.85 -1.11
C GLU A 85 -12.48 -6.86 0.42
N ASN A 86 -12.01 -7.92 1.08
CA ASN A 86 -12.03 -8.10 2.53
C ASN A 86 -10.66 -7.87 3.20
N THR A 87 -9.76 -7.17 2.51
CA THR A 87 -8.37 -6.96 2.96
C THR A 87 -8.02 -5.49 2.97
N VAL A 88 -7.54 -4.99 4.11
CA VAL A 88 -6.94 -3.67 4.27
C VAL A 88 -5.44 -3.78 3.98
N LEU A 89 -5.00 -3.09 2.93
CA LEU A 89 -3.59 -2.96 2.60
C LEU A 89 -3.02 -1.74 3.31
N LYS A 90 -1.93 -1.92 4.06
CA LYS A 90 -1.12 -0.84 4.63
C LYS A 90 0.28 -0.91 4.04
N ILE A 91 0.69 0.15 3.37
CA ILE A 91 1.94 0.20 2.62
C ILE A 91 2.78 1.34 3.16
N LEU A 92 3.94 1.01 3.72
CA LEU A 92 4.92 2.00 4.14
C LEU A 92 5.58 2.60 2.90
N VAL A 93 5.50 3.91 2.77
CA VAL A 93 6.11 4.65 1.66
C VAL A 93 6.89 5.82 2.20
N PHE A 94 7.89 6.27 1.46
CA PHE A 94 8.58 7.51 1.77
C PHE A 94 8.47 8.50 0.62
N LYS A 95 8.50 9.77 1.00
CA LYS A 95 8.58 10.92 0.10
C LYS A 95 9.57 11.87 0.73
N THR A 96 10.47 12.41 -0.07
CA THR A 96 11.39 13.47 0.35
C THR A 96 10.65 14.80 0.34
N CYS A 97 10.84 15.62 1.38
CA CYS A 97 10.31 16.97 1.44
C CYS A 97 10.79 17.77 0.22
N ALA A 98 9.89 18.39 -0.52
CA ALA A 98 10.25 19.16 -1.73
C ALA A 98 11.12 20.40 -1.43
N GLU A 99 11.09 20.92 -0.20
CA GLU A 99 11.93 22.05 0.22
C GLU A 99 13.37 21.63 0.59
N GLU A 100 13.63 20.32 0.75
CA GLU A 100 14.97 19.84 1.01
C GLU A 100 15.83 19.87 -0.27
N SER A 101 17.04 20.42 -0.13
CA SER A 101 18.07 20.42 -1.18
C SER A 101 18.99 19.19 -1.11
N SER A 102 18.63 18.19 -0.31
CA SER A 102 19.39 16.97 -0.15
C SER A 102 19.26 16.09 -1.40
N PHE A 103 20.39 15.54 -1.86
CA PHE A 103 20.42 14.54 -2.92
C PHE A 103 20.52 13.17 -2.27
N ALA A 104 19.58 12.28 -2.58
CA ALA A 104 19.64 10.92 -2.11
C ALA A 104 20.58 10.10 -3.01
N CYS A 105 21.67 9.58 -2.41
CA CYS A 105 22.62 8.71 -3.08
C CYS A 105 22.19 7.24 -2.90
N PHE A 106 21.49 6.69 -3.87
CA PHE A 106 21.02 5.30 -3.83
C PHE A 106 22.04 4.30 -4.42
N GLY A 107 23.33 4.45 -4.11
CA GLY A 107 24.43 3.69 -4.73
C GLY A 107 24.46 2.18 -4.46
N HIS A 108 23.51 1.64 -3.68
CA HIS A 108 23.47 0.24 -3.26
C HIS A 108 22.08 -0.40 -3.38
N VAL A 109 21.25 0.08 -4.31
CA VAL A 109 19.93 -0.50 -4.57
C VAL A 109 19.78 -0.89 -6.03
N ASP A 110 18.95 -1.90 -6.28
CA ASP A 110 18.39 -2.14 -7.61
C ASP A 110 17.14 -1.28 -7.75
N LEU A 111 17.11 -0.41 -8.76
CA LEU A 111 16.08 0.62 -8.94
C LEU A 111 15.04 0.18 -9.98
N PHE A 112 13.77 0.26 -9.60
CA PHE A 112 12.61 0.10 -10.47
C PHE A 112 11.71 1.33 -10.37
N ASP A 113 11.59 2.09 -11.46
CA ASP A 113 10.95 3.40 -11.52
C ASP A 113 9.69 3.34 -12.40
N PHE A 114 8.52 3.35 -11.78
CA PHE A 114 7.22 3.36 -12.43
C PHE A 114 6.84 4.77 -12.88
N GLN A 115 6.66 4.96 -14.18
CA GLN A 115 6.28 6.22 -14.83
C GLN A 115 4.99 6.02 -15.62
N ASN A 116 3.86 6.03 -14.90
CA ASN A 116 2.51 5.73 -15.39
C ASN A 116 2.44 4.37 -16.12
N ASP A 117 2.41 4.40 -17.45
CA ASP A 117 2.28 3.25 -18.35
C ASP A 117 3.62 2.59 -18.67
N SER A 118 4.72 3.08 -18.08
CA SER A 118 6.06 2.56 -18.28
C SER A 118 6.75 2.23 -16.95
N LEU A 119 7.72 1.32 -17.05
CA LEU A 119 8.64 0.94 -16.00
C LEU A 119 10.06 1.14 -16.51
N ARG A 120 10.93 1.70 -15.69
CA ARG A 120 12.36 1.82 -15.96
C ARG A 120 13.15 1.04 -14.92
N SER A 121 14.08 0.19 -15.36
CA SER A 121 14.97 -0.58 -14.48
C SER A 121 16.37 0.02 -14.57
N ASN A 122 17.03 0.36 -13.46
CA ASN A 122 18.42 0.84 -13.40
C ASN A 122 18.81 1.90 -14.47
N PHE A 123 17.92 2.87 -14.70
CA PHE A 123 18.11 3.95 -15.70
C PHE A 123 18.17 3.49 -17.16
N GLU A 124 17.77 2.26 -17.46
CA GLU A 124 17.67 1.74 -18.83
C GLU A 124 16.44 2.30 -19.58
N THR A 125 16.17 1.75 -20.76
CA THR A 125 14.99 2.09 -21.56
C THR A 125 13.68 1.75 -20.87
N ASN A 126 12.65 2.56 -21.13
CA ASN A 126 11.29 2.30 -20.65
C ASN A 126 10.73 0.99 -21.24
N ILE A 127 10.21 0.14 -20.36
CA ILE A 127 9.55 -1.14 -20.67
C ILE A 127 8.13 -1.16 -20.10
N SER A 128 7.36 -2.22 -20.40
CA SER A 128 6.02 -2.39 -19.83
C SER A 128 6.09 -2.68 -18.32
N PRO A 129 5.22 -2.06 -17.49
CA PRO A 129 5.06 -2.39 -16.08
C PRO A 129 4.75 -3.88 -15.81
N GLN A 130 4.14 -4.57 -16.77
CA GLN A 130 3.83 -6.01 -16.64
C GLN A 130 5.09 -6.88 -16.52
N LEU A 131 6.24 -6.38 -16.96
CA LEU A 131 7.52 -7.07 -16.84
C LEU A 131 8.15 -6.92 -15.44
N PHE A 132 7.52 -6.19 -14.53
CA PHE A 132 8.06 -5.93 -13.19
C PHE A 132 8.46 -7.20 -12.46
N THR A 133 7.59 -8.22 -12.42
CA THR A 133 7.89 -9.50 -11.77
C THR A 133 9.13 -10.17 -12.34
N ALA A 134 9.21 -10.28 -13.68
CA ALA A 134 10.34 -10.90 -14.35
C ALA A 134 11.65 -10.12 -14.11
N LYS A 135 11.58 -8.79 -14.08
CA LYS A 135 12.74 -7.93 -13.83
C LYS A 135 13.24 -7.96 -12.39
N ILE A 136 12.34 -8.07 -11.41
CA ILE A 136 12.72 -8.31 -10.02
C ILE A 136 13.41 -9.67 -9.89
N GLN A 137 12.88 -10.71 -10.51
CA GLN A 137 13.49 -12.05 -10.51
C GLN A 137 14.88 -12.03 -11.16
N GLU A 138 15.03 -11.40 -12.32
CA GLU A 138 16.32 -11.25 -13.01
C GLU A 138 17.37 -10.53 -12.15
N SER A 139 16.97 -9.45 -11.46
CA SER A 139 17.83 -8.71 -10.53
C SER A 139 18.26 -9.61 -9.35
N LEU A 140 17.32 -10.32 -8.73
CA LEU A 140 17.62 -11.22 -7.61
C LEU A 140 18.49 -12.41 -8.03
N ASP A 141 18.19 -13.04 -9.16
CA ASP A 141 18.98 -14.13 -9.71
C ASP A 141 20.42 -13.66 -9.98
N THR A 142 20.60 -12.44 -10.48
CA THR A 142 21.93 -11.86 -10.69
C THR A 142 22.69 -11.70 -9.38
N GLN A 143 22.03 -11.22 -8.32
CA GLN A 143 22.64 -11.08 -6.99
C GLN A 143 22.98 -12.42 -6.35
N ILE A 144 22.04 -13.38 -6.37
CA ILE A 144 22.17 -14.69 -5.71
C ILE A 144 23.23 -15.56 -6.40
N ASN A 145 23.33 -15.46 -7.72
CA ASN A 145 24.33 -16.21 -8.50
C ASN A 145 25.70 -15.51 -8.56
N ALA A 146 25.86 -14.34 -7.92
CA ALA A 146 27.13 -13.66 -7.88
C ALA A 146 28.18 -14.49 -7.08
N PRO A 147 29.46 -14.48 -7.50
CA PRO A 147 30.52 -15.09 -6.72
C PRO A 147 30.54 -14.54 -5.29
N PHE A 148 30.64 -15.43 -4.30
CA PHE A 148 30.68 -15.09 -2.87
C PHE A 148 29.41 -14.46 -2.30
N PHE A 149 28.24 -14.66 -2.93
CA PHE A 149 26.97 -14.21 -2.39
C PHE A 149 26.73 -14.70 -0.95
N ASN A 150 26.42 -13.77 -0.06
CA ASN A 150 25.84 -14.01 1.25
C ASN A 150 24.46 -13.33 1.31
N LYS A 151 23.49 -13.96 1.98
CA LYS A 151 22.15 -13.40 2.18
C LYS A 151 22.18 -12.03 2.89
N GLU A 152 23.18 -11.81 3.74
CA GLU A 152 23.39 -10.53 4.44
C GLU A 152 23.80 -9.41 3.47
N ASP A 153 24.36 -9.74 2.31
CA ASP A 153 24.81 -8.79 1.28
C ASP A 153 23.73 -8.52 0.22
N LEU A 154 22.51 -9.06 0.39
CA LEU A 154 21.40 -8.83 -0.53
C LEU A 154 21.12 -7.33 -0.61
N LYS A 155 21.29 -6.76 -1.80
CA LYS A 155 21.02 -5.34 -2.03
C LYS A 155 19.54 -5.08 -1.85
N SER A 156 19.24 -3.91 -1.31
CA SER A 156 17.85 -3.47 -1.21
C SER A 156 17.28 -3.15 -2.59
N ILE A 157 15.99 -3.36 -2.76
CA ILE A 157 15.25 -2.95 -3.94
C ILE A 157 14.60 -1.60 -3.66
N LEU A 158 14.84 -0.62 -4.53
CA LEU A 158 14.14 0.64 -4.49
C LEU A 158 13.09 0.68 -5.60
N ILE A 159 11.84 0.83 -5.20
CA ILE A 159 10.71 0.94 -6.10
C ILE A 159 10.23 2.39 -6.05
N SER A 160 10.51 3.16 -7.09
CA SER A 160 10.06 4.55 -7.22
C SER A 160 8.78 4.60 -8.04
N ILE A 161 7.83 5.43 -7.62
CA ILE A 161 6.61 5.74 -8.37
C ILE A 161 6.62 7.24 -8.66
N ASP A 162 6.79 7.59 -9.93
CA ASP A 162 6.88 8.98 -10.36
C ASP A 162 5.97 9.26 -11.55
N TYR A 163 4.84 9.90 -11.26
CA TYR A 163 3.87 10.35 -12.27
C TYR A 163 3.97 11.86 -12.54
N SER A 164 5.14 12.48 -12.30
CA SER A 164 5.40 13.93 -12.45
C SER A 164 4.85 14.54 -13.74
N ASN A 165 5.00 13.85 -14.87
CA ASN A 165 4.54 14.34 -16.18
C ASN A 165 3.02 14.52 -16.32
N ASN A 166 2.20 13.96 -15.42
CA ASN A 166 0.75 14.04 -15.52
C ASN A 166 0.00 14.05 -14.17
N ARG A 167 0.64 14.50 -13.08
CA ARG A 167 0.09 14.37 -11.70
C ARG A 167 -1.37 14.81 -11.54
N GLN A 168 -1.76 15.88 -12.23
CA GLN A 168 -3.11 16.46 -12.15
C GLN A 168 -4.19 15.57 -12.78
N ASN A 169 -3.84 14.79 -13.82
CA ASN A 169 -4.80 13.92 -14.50
C ASN A 169 -4.63 12.44 -14.14
N THR A 170 -3.56 12.07 -13.42
CA THR A 170 -3.39 10.71 -12.92
C THR A 170 -4.35 10.47 -11.76
N SER A 171 -5.23 9.47 -11.92
CA SER A 171 -6.18 9.07 -10.89
C SER A 171 -5.48 8.30 -9.76
N ILE A 172 -6.05 8.38 -8.56
CA ILE A 172 -5.59 7.54 -7.44
C ILE A 172 -5.78 6.05 -7.72
N GLU A 173 -6.76 5.67 -8.54
CA GLU A 173 -6.95 4.27 -8.94
C GLU A 173 -5.74 3.73 -9.73
N ASN A 174 -5.09 4.58 -10.55
CA ASN A 174 -3.87 4.19 -11.23
C ASN A 174 -2.74 3.87 -10.22
N LEU A 175 -2.58 4.70 -9.19
CA LEU A 175 -1.63 4.44 -8.11
C LEU A 175 -1.98 3.15 -7.37
N LYS A 176 -3.25 2.93 -7.01
CA LYS A 176 -3.70 1.68 -6.35
C LYS A 176 -3.34 0.46 -7.19
N ASN A 177 -3.55 0.50 -8.51
CA ASN A 177 -3.17 -0.58 -9.42
C ASN A 177 -1.66 -0.85 -9.41
N THR A 178 -0.83 0.19 -9.43
CA THR A 178 0.63 0.03 -9.32
C THR A 178 1.03 -0.53 -7.96
N LEU A 179 0.44 -0.06 -6.87
CA LEU A 179 0.70 -0.57 -5.51
C LEU A 179 0.29 -2.04 -5.37
N ARG A 180 -0.85 -2.45 -5.95
CA ARG A 180 -1.27 -3.88 -6.01
C ARG A 180 -0.25 -4.72 -6.76
N LEU A 181 0.22 -4.25 -7.92
CA LEU A 181 1.23 -4.95 -8.70
C LEU A 181 2.54 -5.11 -7.92
N ILE A 182 2.98 -4.05 -7.23
CA ILE A 182 4.20 -4.06 -6.42
C ILE A 182 4.06 -5.05 -5.27
N THR A 183 3.04 -4.87 -4.42
CA THR A 183 2.84 -5.67 -3.20
C THR A 183 2.63 -7.15 -3.51
N SER A 184 1.82 -7.47 -4.53
CA SER A 184 1.62 -8.86 -4.96
C SER A 184 2.88 -9.49 -5.57
N THR A 185 3.66 -8.73 -6.36
CA THR A 185 4.94 -9.19 -6.89
C THR A 185 5.92 -9.48 -5.76
N MET A 186 6.12 -8.54 -4.84
CA MET A 186 7.08 -8.69 -3.75
C MET A 186 6.72 -9.83 -2.82
N ALA A 187 5.43 -10.01 -2.48
CA ALA A 187 4.97 -11.16 -1.70
C ALA A 187 5.29 -12.49 -2.40
N LYS A 188 4.96 -12.61 -3.69
CA LYS A 188 5.25 -13.82 -4.48
C LYS A 188 6.74 -14.12 -4.57
N VAL A 189 7.55 -13.09 -4.79
CA VAL A 189 9.00 -13.26 -4.94
C VAL A 189 9.66 -13.62 -3.60
N GLN A 190 9.28 -12.96 -2.50
CA GLN A 190 9.80 -13.32 -1.17
C GLN A 190 9.49 -14.78 -0.82
N ASP A 191 8.27 -15.25 -1.12
CA ASP A 191 7.88 -16.65 -0.94
C ASP A 191 8.67 -17.59 -1.87
N ALA A 192 8.78 -17.27 -3.16
CA ALA A 192 9.49 -18.11 -4.11
C ALA A 192 10.98 -18.30 -3.77
N TYR A 193 11.65 -17.25 -3.33
CA TYR A 193 13.08 -17.29 -2.98
C TYR A 193 13.34 -17.67 -1.52
N GLN A 194 12.32 -17.66 -0.66
CA GLN A 194 12.45 -17.87 0.78
C GLN A 194 13.50 -16.92 1.40
N LEU A 195 13.40 -15.64 1.05
CA LEU A 195 14.29 -14.55 1.49
C LEU A 195 13.46 -13.37 2.01
N ASP A 196 13.92 -12.75 3.11
CA ASP A 196 13.46 -11.41 3.50
C ASP A 196 14.16 -10.39 2.61
N ILE A 197 13.53 -10.05 1.49
CA ILE A 197 14.10 -9.12 0.51
C ILE A 197 13.87 -7.70 1.02
N PRO A 198 14.92 -6.92 1.36
CA PRO A 198 14.73 -5.56 1.81
C PRO A 198 14.29 -4.69 0.63
N TYR A 199 13.15 -4.02 0.74
CA TYR A 199 12.71 -3.08 -0.27
C TYR A 199 12.05 -1.84 0.31
N PHE A 200 12.10 -0.76 -0.47
CA PHE A 200 11.52 0.53 -0.13
C PHE A 200 10.67 1.04 -1.29
N ILE A 201 9.56 1.71 -0.96
CA ILE A 201 8.70 2.36 -1.94
C ILE A 201 8.82 3.87 -1.78
N GLU A 202 9.37 4.52 -2.80
CA GLU A 202 9.43 5.97 -2.91
C GLU A 202 8.27 6.46 -3.77
N ILE A 203 7.60 7.52 -3.33
CA ILE A 203 6.57 8.18 -4.12
C ILE A 203 7.00 9.60 -4.41
N ASP A 204 6.85 9.98 -5.68
CA ASP A 204 7.07 11.34 -6.16
C ASP A 204 8.51 11.82 -5.98
N LYS A 205 9.45 11.09 -6.62
CA LYS A 205 10.88 11.38 -6.56
C LYS A 205 11.14 12.85 -6.93
N THR A 206 11.86 13.56 -6.07
CA THR A 206 12.17 14.98 -6.28
C THR A 206 13.56 15.18 -6.86
N ASN A 207 14.54 14.32 -6.57
CA ASN A 207 15.92 14.44 -7.10
C ASN A 207 16.67 13.09 -7.07
N PHE A 208 16.90 12.49 -8.25
CA PHE A 208 17.83 11.36 -8.41
C PHE A 208 19.01 11.83 -9.25
N THR A 209 20.23 11.80 -8.70
CA THR A 209 21.42 11.88 -9.55
C THR A 209 21.64 10.51 -10.19
N PRO A 210 21.76 10.42 -11.53
CA PRO A 210 22.15 9.17 -12.16
C PRO A 210 23.50 8.72 -11.57
N PRO A 211 23.74 7.40 -11.46
CA PRO A 211 25.01 6.90 -10.99
C PRO A 211 26.13 7.55 -11.81
N PRO A 212 27.25 7.94 -11.17
CA PRO A 212 28.38 8.51 -11.90
C PRO A 212 28.80 7.52 -13.00
N PRO A 213 29.10 8.02 -14.22
CA PRO A 213 29.56 7.15 -15.30
C PRO A 213 30.80 6.36 -14.83
N PRO A 214 30.98 5.10 -15.27
CA PRO A 214 32.16 4.31 -14.93
C PRO A 214 33.41 5.10 -15.32
N PHE A 215 34.36 5.21 -14.39
CA PHE A 215 35.65 5.83 -14.66
C PHE A 215 36.36 5.01 -15.74
N PHE A 216 36.45 5.56 -16.95
CA PHE A 216 37.29 5.05 -18.04
C PHE A 216 38.76 5.42 -17.79
#